data_AF-A0A3B0ZFG2-F1
#
_entry.id   AF-A0A3B0ZFG2-F1
#
_cell.length_a   1.000
_cell.length_b   1.000
_cell.length_c   1.000
_cell.angle_alpha   90.00
_cell.angle_beta   90.00
_cell.angle_gamma   90.00
#
_symmetry.space_group_name_H-M   'P 1'
#
loop_
_entity.id
_entity.type
_entity.pdbx_description
1 polymer ?
#
loop_
_entity_poly.entity_id
_entity_poly.type
_entity_poly.pdbx_seq_one_letter_code
_entity_poly.pdbx_strand_id
1 'polypeptide(L)'
;MGGVRMKKGFKTELGLALALGLSPLAHADITFTVSTLVDGVDSNPGDSICQTASNACSLRAAVQEANLHDGITTINLQIDGVYTLGEGVADTDGDEQNPIDDSAGDLDIINGKTVIINGTGSRVSAIDGMREE
;
A
#
# COMPACT_ATOMS: atom_id res chain seq x y z
N MET A 1 -66.84 -15.87 -18.66
CA MET A 1 -65.41 -15.48 -18.62
C MET A 1 -65.18 -14.38 -19.65
N GLY A 2 -64.72 -13.20 -19.24
CA GLY A 2 -64.39 -12.09 -20.15
C GLY A 2 -64.16 -10.80 -19.37
N GLY A 3 -62.90 -10.38 -19.26
CA GLY A 3 -62.38 -9.55 -18.17
C GLY A 3 -62.75 -8.07 -18.18
N VAL A 4 -62.69 -7.48 -16.98
CA VAL A 4 -62.84 -6.06 -16.70
C VAL A 4 -61.61 -5.30 -17.20
N ARG A 5 -61.82 -4.32 -18.07
CA ARG A 5 -60.79 -3.45 -18.65
C ARG A 5 -60.42 -2.36 -17.63
N MET A 6 -59.28 -2.51 -16.95
CA MET A 6 -58.78 -1.51 -15.99
C MET A 6 -58.26 -0.26 -16.73
N LYS A 7 -58.95 0.87 -16.52
CA LYS A 7 -58.42 2.23 -16.68
C LYS A 7 -58.09 2.76 -15.29
N LYS A 8 -56.87 3.26 -15.06
CA LYS A 8 -56.38 4.13 -13.96
C LYS A 8 -54.85 4.06 -14.02
N GLY A 9 -54.05 5.11 -14.04
CA GLY A 9 -54.19 6.54 -13.78
C GLY A 9 -52.79 6.99 -13.40
N PHE A 10 -52.19 7.87 -14.20
CA PHE A 10 -50.85 8.42 -13.99
C PHE A 10 -50.81 9.13 -12.63
N LYS A 11 -49.96 8.68 -11.71
CA LYS A 11 -49.61 9.42 -10.50
C LYS A 11 -48.12 9.74 -10.54
N THR A 12 -47.81 10.96 -10.97
CA THR A 12 -46.49 11.57 -10.85
C THR A 12 -46.27 11.95 -9.39
N GLU A 13 -45.61 11.07 -8.64
CA GLU A 13 -45.08 11.39 -7.32
C GLU A 13 -43.75 12.13 -7.51
N LEU A 14 -43.73 13.41 -7.17
CA LEU A 14 -42.54 14.26 -7.22
C LEU A 14 -41.66 13.91 -6.02
N GLY A 15 -40.82 12.88 -6.16
CA GLY A 15 -39.81 12.52 -5.17
C GLY A 15 -38.65 13.50 -5.21
N LEU A 16 -38.53 14.34 -4.17
CA LEU A 16 -37.36 15.19 -3.97
C LEU A 16 -36.19 14.32 -3.47
N ALA A 17 -35.42 13.76 -4.41
CA ALA A 17 -34.20 13.02 -4.12
C ALA A 17 -33.11 14.02 -3.70
N LEU A 18 -32.86 14.12 -2.40
CA LEU A 18 -31.68 14.81 -1.87
C LEU A 18 -30.47 13.89 -2.12
N ALA A 19 -29.78 14.11 -3.24
CA ALA A 19 -28.51 13.45 -3.51
C ALA A 19 -27.46 13.97 -2.51
N LEU A 20 -27.25 13.24 -1.41
CA LEU A 20 -26.04 13.40 -0.62
C LEU A 20 -24.88 12.99 -1.50
N GLY A 21 -24.13 13.97 -2.01
CA GLY A 21 -22.90 13.73 -2.73
C GLY A 21 -21.92 13.01 -1.80
N LEU A 22 -21.69 11.72 -2.03
CA LEU A 22 -20.54 11.03 -1.48
C LEU A 22 -19.30 11.61 -2.18
N SER A 23 -18.70 12.64 -1.59
CA SER A 23 -17.32 12.97 -1.93
C SER A 23 -16.46 11.81 -1.46
N PRO A 24 -15.61 11.22 -2.33
CA PRO A 24 -14.67 10.21 -1.87
C PRO A 24 -13.78 10.83 -0.79
N LEU A 25 -13.60 10.11 0.32
CA LEU A 25 -12.60 10.47 1.32
C LEU A 25 -11.23 10.37 0.63
N ALA A 26 -10.59 11.51 0.42
CA ALA A 26 -9.19 11.53 -0.01
C ALA A 26 -8.33 11.10 1.19
N HIS A 27 -7.55 10.04 1.03
CA HIS A 27 -6.53 9.68 2.00
C HIS A 27 -5.35 10.66 1.90
N ALA A 28 -4.75 10.98 3.03
CA ALA A 28 -3.59 11.86 3.06
C ALA A 28 -2.39 11.15 2.43
N ASP A 29 -1.57 11.86 1.65
CA ASP A 29 -0.30 11.30 1.20
C ASP A 29 0.71 11.30 2.35
N ILE A 30 1.58 10.28 2.40
CA ILE A 30 2.62 10.16 3.43
C ILE A 30 4.00 10.09 2.80
N THR A 31 5.01 10.50 3.57
CA THR A 31 6.41 10.45 3.13
C THR A 31 7.25 9.80 4.19
N PHE A 32 7.95 8.72 3.82
CA PHE A 32 8.95 8.06 4.63
C PHE A 32 10.35 8.41 4.15
N THR A 33 11.28 8.49 5.10
CA THR A 33 12.69 8.71 4.83
C THR A 33 13.46 7.53 5.38
N VAL A 34 14.02 6.73 4.47
CA VAL A 34 14.77 5.53 4.84
C VAL A 34 16.08 5.96 5.47
N SER A 35 16.29 5.54 6.72
CA SER A 35 17.40 5.95 7.59
C SER A 35 18.41 4.83 7.86
N THR A 36 18.26 3.67 7.23
CA THR A 36 19.24 2.58 7.27
C THR A 36 19.31 1.81 5.95
N LEU A 37 20.49 1.23 5.65
CA LEU A 37 20.66 0.23 4.59
C LEU A 37 20.35 -1.19 5.08
N VAL A 38 20.27 -1.37 6.40
CA VAL A 38 19.95 -2.66 7.02
C VAL A 38 18.48 -2.96 6.75
N ASP A 39 18.22 -4.11 6.15
CA ASP A 39 16.87 -4.63 5.98
C ASP A 39 16.26 -4.95 7.35
N GLY A 40 14.95 -4.85 7.45
CA GLY A 40 14.24 -5.15 8.69
C GLY A 40 12.78 -4.76 8.61
N VAL A 41 11.93 -5.53 9.26
CA VAL A 41 10.48 -5.31 9.29
C VAL A 41 10.10 -4.12 10.17
N ASP A 42 8.96 -3.50 9.85
CA ASP A 42 8.30 -2.54 10.73
C ASP A 42 7.90 -3.23 12.04
N SER A 43 8.01 -2.51 13.16
CA SER A 43 7.63 -3.04 14.48
C SER A 43 6.12 -3.09 14.70
N ASN A 44 5.38 -2.18 14.07
CA ASN A 44 3.93 -2.03 14.19
C ASN A 44 3.29 -1.69 12.83
N PRO A 45 3.25 -2.64 11.87
CA PRO A 45 2.68 -2.38 10.55
C PRO A 45 1.28 -1.74 10.58
N GLY A 46 1.10 -0.66 9.83
CA GLY A 46 -0.15 0.09 9.66
C GLY A 46 -0.38 1.21 10.67
N ASP A 47 0.63 1.58 11.47
CA ASP A 47 0.56 2.70 12.41
C ASP A 47 0.93 4.06 11.78
N SER A 48 1.25 4.07 10.48
CA SER A 48 1.72 5.22 9.69
C SER A 48 3.11 5.75 10.12
N ILE A 49 3.92 4.92 10.81
CA ILE A 49 5.27 5.26 11.26
C ILE A 49 6.24 4.19 10.78
N CYS A 50 7.14 4.55 9.86
CA CYS A 50 8.22 3.64 9.45
C CYS A 50 9.26 3.49 10.57
N GLN A 51 9.22 2.37 11.29
CA GLN A 51 10.08 2.10 12.43
C GLN A 51 10.30 0.60 12.73
N THR A 52 11.50 0.12 12.44
CA THR A 52 11.99 -1.21 12.85
C THR A 52 12.24 -1.28 14.37
N ALA A 53 12.47 -2.49 14.89
CA ALA A 53 12.76 -2.71 16.32
C ALA A 53 14.04 -2.00 16.81
N SER A 54 14.92 -1.60 15.87
CA SER A 54 16.11 -0.80 16.15
C SER A 54 15.86 0.72 16.11
N ASN A 55 14.60 1.16 16.00
CA ASN A 55 14.19 2.55 15.82
C ASN A 55 14.75 3.20 14.54
N ALA A 56 14.96 2.42 13.49
CA ALA A 56 15.38 2.88 12.18
C ALA A 56 14.27 2.64 11.14
N CYS A 57 14.19 3.45 10.09
CA CYS A 57 13.31 3.22 8.95
C CYS A 57 14.10 2.50 7.85
N SER A 58 13.81 1.22 7.63
CA SER A 58 14.36 0.43 6.52
C SER A 58 13.49 0.61 5.26
N LEU A 59 13.95 0.11 4.11
CA LEU A 59 13.14 0.07 2.90
C LEU A 59 11.93 -0.86 3.07
N ARG A 60 12.12 -2.05 3.67
CA ARG A 60 11.03 -3.00 3.95
C ARG A 60 9.96 -2.42 4.87
N ALA A 61 10.35 -1.81 5.98
CA ALA A 61 9.40 -1.16 6.89
C ALA A 61 8.58 -0.07 6.16
N ALA A 62 9.24 0.74 5.33
CA ALA A 62 8.55 1.78 4.56
C ALA A 62 7.55 1.21 3.53
N VAL A 63 7.86 0.07 2.92
CA VAL A 63 6.95 -0.63 1.99
C VAL A 63 5.80 -1.30 2.73
N GLN A 64 6.05 -1.94 3.87
CA GLN A 64 4.99 -2.51 4.73
C GLN A 64 3.96 -1.44 5.14
N GLU A 65 4.44 -0.27 5.57
CA GLU A 65 3.56 0.87 5.84
C GLU A 65 2.83 1.35 4.57
N ALA A 66 3.52 1.41 3.43
CA ALA A 66 2.90 1.82 2.17
C ALA A 66 1.76 0.89 1.73
N ASN A 67 1.92 -0.42 1.95
CA ASN A 67 0.93 -1.45 1.60
C ASN A 67 -0.33 -1.38 2.47
N LEU A 68 -0.20 -0.85 3.70
CA LEU A 68 -1.31 -0.65 4.64
C LEU A 68 -1.89 0.77 4.59
N HIS A 69 -1.27 1.68 3.83
CA HIS A 69 -1.76 3.06 3.66
C HIS A 69 -2.66 3.21 2.44
N ASP A 70 -3.76 3.94 2.56
CA ASP A 70 -4.73 4.12 1.47
C ASP A 70 -4.46 5.33 0.55
N GLY A 71 -3.51 6.20 0.91
CA GLY A 71 -3.05 7.33 0.08
C GLY A 71 -1.80 7.02 -0.72
N ILE A 72 -1.23 8.03 -1.39
CA ILE A 72 0.07 7.87 -2.07
C ILE A 72 1.18 7.87 -1.01
N THR A 73 2.11 6.94 -1.14
CA THR A 73 3.29 6.87 -0.27
C THR A 73 4.53 7.25 -1.06
N THR A 74 5.28 8.23 -0.55
CA THR A 74 6.61 8.59 -1.07
C THR A 74 7.69 8.05 -0.14
N ILE A 75 8.65 7.30 -0.68
CA ILE A 75 9.79 6.76 0.06
C ILE A 75 11.06 7.43 -0.48
N ASN A 76 11.77 8.14 0.39
CA ASN A 76 13.03 8.79 0.04
C ASN A 76 14.21 7.95 0.55
N LEU A 77 15.05 7.50 -0.37
CA LEU A 77 16.30 6.78 -0.09
C LEU A 77 17.41 7.81 0.13
N GLN A 78 17.61 8.26 1.38
CA GLN A 78 18.60 9.31 1.70
C GLN A 78 20.02 8.80 1.94
N ILE A 79 20.20 7.48 2.05
CA ILE A 79 21.51 6.88 2.28
C ILE A 79 22.06 6.41 0.94
N ASP A 80 23.28 6.83 0.67
CA ASP A 80 24.03 6.36 -0.47
C ASP A 80 24.49 4.92 -0.19
N GLY A 81 24.09 3.97 -1.03
CA GLY A 81 24.42 2.56 -0.86
C GLY A 81 23.49 1.60 -1.58
N VAL A 82 23.72 0.32 -1.29
CA VAL A 82 22.86 -0.79 -1.73
C VAL A 82 21.90 -1.13 -0.61
N TYR A 83 20.60 -1.00 -0.89
CA TYR A 83 19.50 -1.46 -0.05
C TYR A 83 19.26 -2.93 -0.40
N THR A 84 19.98 -3.80 0.28
CA THR A 84 19.90 -5.26 0.08
C THR A 84 18.71 -5.80 0.85
N LEU A 85 17.77 -6.43 0.15
CA LEU A 85 16.60 -7.08 0.72
C LEU A 85 16.96 -8.53 1.07
N GLY A 86 16.85 -8.93 2.34
CA GLY A 86 17.27 -10.27 2.76
C GLY A 86 17.10 -10.60 4.24
N GLU A 87 16.41 -9.77 5.03
CA GLU A 87 15.87 -10.23 6.32
C GLU A 87 14.80 -11.29 6.01
N GLY A 88 15.04 -12.51 6.49
CA GLY A 88 14.17 -13.66 6.25
C GLY A 88 14.53 -14.40 4.97
N VAL A 89 15.03 -15.62 5.15
CA VAL A 89 15.00 -16.77 4.23
C VAL A 89 14.09 -16.61 3.01
N ALA A 90 14.51 -17.15 1.86
CA ALA A 90 13.67 -17.39 0.68
C ALA A 90 12.24 -17.65 1.13
N ASP A 91 11.29 -16.89 0.59
CA ASP A 91 9.87 -16.98 0.94
C ASP A 91 9.48 -18.47 1.14
N THR A 92 9.42 -18.86 2.41
CA THR A 92 9.12 -20.25 2.79
C THR A 92 7.63 -20.49 2.85
N ASP A 93 6.82 -19.44 2.71
CA ASP A 93 5.36 -19.56 2.76
C ASP A 93 4.74 -19.88 1.39
N GLY A 94 5.49 -19.71 0.30
CA GLY A 94 5.01 -20.01 -1.04
C GLY A 94 3.84 -19.09 -1.39
N ASP A 95 4.11 -17.79 -1.31
CA ASP A 95 3.28 -16.57 -1.25
C ASP A 95 1.97 -16.46 -2.06
N GLU A 96 1.53 -17.49 -2.77
CA GLU A 96 0.19 -17.53 -3.35
C GLU A 96 -0.92 -17.49 -2.27
N GLN A 97 -0.61 -17.67 -0.99
CA GLN A 97 -1.60 -17.74 0.09
C GLN A 97 -1.68 -16.49 0.99
N ASN A 98 -0.65 -15.65 1.09
CA ASN A 98 -0.72 -14.40 1.85
C ASN A 98 0.14 -13.29 1.22
N PRO A 99 -0.30 -12.68 0.12
CA PRO A 99 0.43 -11.61 -0.59
C PRO A 99 0.57 -10.32 0.24
N ILE A 100 0.29 -10.35 1.55
CA ILE A 100 0.36 -9.21 2.46
C ILE A 100 1.63 -9.26 3.31
N ASP A 101 2.31 -10.41 3.39
CA ASP A 101 3.42 -10.59 4.32
C ASP A 101 4.78 -10.28 3.70
N ASP A 102 5.08 -8.99 3.49
CA ASP A 102 6.41 -8.51 3.11
C ASP A 102 7.44 -8.61 4.26
N SER A 103 7.24 -9.48 5.25
CA SER A 103 8.15 -9.64 6.40
C SER A 103 9.40 -10.45 6.08
N ALA A 104 9.43 -11.14 4.93
CA ALA A 104 10.56 -11.91 4.43
C ALA A 104 10.64 -11.81 2.90
N GLY A 105 11.72 -12.33 2.30
CA GLY A 105 11.83 -12.44 0.84
C GLY A 105 11.90 -11.09 0.12
N ASP A 106 11.29 -11.02 -1.05
CA ASP A 106 11.17 -9.78 -1.82
C ASP A 106 10.14 -8.81 -1.22
N LEU A 107 9.86 -7.72 -1.94
CA LEU A 107 8.92 -6.69 -1.53
C LEU A 107 7.87 -6.52 -2.61
N ASP A 108 6.63 -6.81 -2.28
CA ASP A 108 5.49 -6.61 -3.14
C ASP A 108 4.85 -5.25 -2.90
N ILE A 109 4.27 -4.69 -3.96
CA ILE A 109 3.36 -3.55 -3.84
C ILE A 109 1.96 -4.04 -4.18
N ILE A 110 1.11 -4.14 -3.15
CA ILE A 110 -0.17 -4.83 -3.25
C ILE A 110 -1.36 -3.89 -3.35
N ASN A 111 -2.57 -4.45 -3.52
CA ASN A 111 -3.85 -3.73 -3.40
C ASN A 111 -3.98 -2.45 -4.26
N GLY A 112 -3.22 -2.35 -5.35
CA GLY A 112 -3.20 -1.16 -6.22
C GLY A 112 -2.62 0.08 -5.56
N LYS A 113 -1.77 -0.06 -4.53
CA LYS A 113 -1.09 1.08 -3.89
C LYS A 113 -0.15 1.76 -4.87
N THR A 114 -0.04 3.07 -4.75
CA THR A 114 0.93 3.87 -5.50
C THR A 114 2.08 4.25 -4.57
N VAL A 115 3.26 3.70 -4.85
CA VAL A 115 4.48 3.98 -4.10
C VAL A 115 5.48 4.69 -5.01
N ILE A 116 5.96 5.85 -4.58
CA ILE A 116 6.96 6.66 -5.28
C ILE A 116 8.28 6.50 -4.53
N ILE A 117 9.29 5.88 -5.14
CA ILE A 117 10.60 5.71 -4.53
C ILE A 117 11.60 6.68 -5.19
N ASN A 118 12.13 7.60 -4.39
CA ASN A 118 13.12 8.59 -4.82
C ASN A 118 14.51 8.20 -4.31
N GLY A 119 15.42 7.84 -5.22
CA GLY A 119 16.84 7.71 -4.92
C GLY A 119 17.60 9.04 -5.02
N THR A 120 18.74 9.17 -4.33
CA THR A 120 19.69 10.28 -4.53
C THR A 120 20.42 10.20 -5.88
N GLY A 121 20.31 9.06 -6.56
CA GLY A 121 20.69 8.82 -7.96
C GLY A 121 21.02 7.34 -8.21
N SER A 122 20.82 6.82 -9.42
CA SER A 122 20.99 5.37 -9.71
C SER A 122 22.43 4.85 -9.55
N ARG A 123 23.45 5.71 -9.54
CA ARG A 123 24.85 5.31 -9.23
C ARG A 123 25.19 5.43 -7.74
N VAL A 124 24.20 5.82 -6.93
CA VAL A 124 24.36 6.24 -5.53
C VAL A 124 23.44 5.41 -4.64
N SER A 125 22.18 5.22 -5.04
CA SER A 125 21.23 4.28 -4.44
C SER A 125 20.97 3.12 -5.40
N ALA A 126 21.10 1.89 -4.93
CA ALA A 126 20.68 0.68 -5.63
C ALA A 126 19.82 -0.17 -4.69
N ILE A 127 18.75 -0.77 -5.21
CA ILE A 127 17.95 -1.77 -4.49
C ILE A 127 18.35 -3.13 -5.06
N ASP A 128 18.74 -4.04 -4.17
CA ASP A 128 19.20 -5.37 -4.55
C ASP A 128 18.32 -6.41 -3.86
N GLY A 129 17.54 -7.14 -4.66
CA GLY A 129 16.60 -8.16 -4.18
C GLY A 129 17.24 -9.52 -3.91
N MET A 130 18.57 -9.62 -3.81
CA MET A 130 19.32 -10.85 -3.51
C MET A 130 18.86 -12.04 -4.37
N ARG A 131 19.42 -12.20 -5.57
CA ARG A 131 19.13 -13.39 -6.38
C ARG A 131 19.54 -14.67 -5.63
N GLU A 132 18.57 -15.53 -5.35
CA GLU A 132 18.82 -16.96 -5.14
C GLU A 132 19.21 -17.54 -6.51
N GLU A 133 20.50 -17.82 -6.74
CA GLU A 133 20.98 -18.62 -7.88
C GLU A 133 20.80 -20.13 -7.63
#